data_AF-A0A0R0H8X9-F1
#
_entry.id   AF-A0A0R0H8X9-F1
#
_cell.length_a   1.000
_cell.length_b   1.000
_cell.length_c   1.000
_cell.angle_alpha   90.00
_cell.angle_beta   90.00
_cell.angle_gamma   90.00
#
_symmetry.space_group_name_H-M   'P 1'
#
loop_
_entity.id
_entity.type
_entity.pdbx_description
1 polymer ?
#
loop_
_entity_poly.entity_id
_entity_poly.type
_entity_poly.pdbx_seq_one_letter_code
_entity_poly.pdbx_strand_id
1 'polypeptide(L)'
;MCHSKHETEFGNHVNFITGQNGSGKSTILAALCVAFGCRAKETQRTSTLKDFIKTGATDAVIQVEIQNEGEGAFKPEIYGPVIIVERRISESTSSATLKDHQGMLPCVCACFQF
;
A
#
# COMPACT_ATOMS: atom_id res chain seq x y z
N MET A 1 -12.48 -2.59 -9.62
CA MET A 1 -11.19 -3.17 -10.11
C MET A 1 -11.40 -4.53 -10.76
N CYS A 2 -10.71 -4.88 -11.87
CA CYS A 2 -10.93 -6.15 -12.61
C CYS A 2 -9.92 -7.28 -12.30
N HIS A 3 -8.82 -6.99 -11.61
CA HIS A 3 -7.77 -7.98 -11.31
C HIS A 3 -7.95 -8.56 -9.91
N SER A 4 -7.84 -9.89 -9.78
CA SER A 4 -7.93 -10.60 -8.49
C SER A 4 -6.67 -10.43 -7.64
N LYS A 5 -5.52 -10.31 -8.30
CA LYS A 5 -4.21 -10.03 -7.72
C LYS A 5 -3.40 -9.31 -8.80
N HIS A 6 -2.72 -8.23 -8.43
CA HIS A 6 -1.76 -7.54 -9.28
C HIS A 6 -0.51 -7.30 -8.44
N GLU A 7 0.63 -7.72 -8.97
CA GLU A 7 1.92 -7.67 -8.29
C GLU A 7 2.89 -7.01 -9.26
N THR A 8 3.66 -6.04 -8.76
CA THR A 8 4.63 -5.29 -9.55
C THR A 8 5.88 -5.11 -8.73
N GLU A 9 6.98 -5.64 -9.22
CA GLU A 9 8.30 -5.44 -8.64
C GLU A 9 8.90 -4.14 -9.17
N PHE A 10 9.35 -3.29 -8.27
CA PHE A 10 10.06 -2.06 -8.58
C PHE A 10 11.54 -2.24 -8.27
N GLY A 11 12.40 -1.79 -9.19
CA GLY A 11 13.83 -1.66 -8.92
C GLY A 11 14.14 -0.47 -8.02
N ASN A 12 15.34 -0.45 -7.44
CA ASN A 12 15.73 0.47 -6.35
C ASN A 12 15.84 1.95 -6.76
N HIS A 13 15.74 2.27 -8.05
CA HIS A 13 15.95 3.62 -8.57
C HIS A 13 14.74 4.08 -9.39
N VAL A 14 14.93 4.31 -10.69
CA VAL A 14 13.89 4.78 -11.59
C VAL A 14 13.23 3.60 -12.28
N ASN A 15 11.91 3.54 -12.20
CA ASN A 15 11.09 2.51 -12.83
C ASN A 15 10.24 3.12 -13.93
N PHE A 16 10.26 2.53 -15.13
CA PHE A 16 9.43 2.95 -16.25
C PHE A 16 8.29 1.96 -16.47
N ILE A 17 7.06 2.38 -16.15
CA ILE A 17 5.86 1.57 -16.39
C ILE A 17 5.30 1.89 -17.77
N THR A 18 5.45 0.96 -18.72
CA THR A 18 4.97 1.11 -20.11
C THR A 18 3.90 0.08 -20.47
N GLY A 19 3.13 0.31 -21.54
CA GLY A 19 2.05 -0.59 -21.98
C GLY A 19 0.94 0.12 -22.74
N GLN A 20 0.03 -0.64 -23.36
CA GLN A 20 -1.08 -0.11 -24.15
C GLN A 20 -2.10 0.68 -23.31
N ASN A 21 -2.89 1.56 -23.93
CA ASN A 21 -3.99 2.24 -23.23
C ASN A 21 -4.99 1.20 -22.70
N GLY A 22 -5.40 1.36 -21.43
CA GLY A 22 -6.25 0.38 -20.74
C GLY A 22 -5.49 -0.76 -20.04
N SER A 23 -4.15 -0.86 -20.18
CA SER A 23 -3.36 -1.94 -19.57
C SER A 23 -3.19 -1.89 -18.03
N GLY A 24 -3.87 -0.95 -17.35
CA GLY A 24 -3.79 -0.84 -15.89
C GLY A 24 -2.65 0.02 -15.31
N LYS A 25 -1.87 0.75 -16.12
CA LYS A 25 -0.77 1.61 -15.62
C LYS A 25 -1.21 2.64 -14.58
N SER A 26 -2.29 3.39 -14.88
CA SER A 26 -2.83 4.37 -13.93
C SER A 26 -3.46 3.70 -12.70
N THR A 27 -3.80 2.42 -12.78
CA THR A 27 -4.29 1.65 -11.64
C THR A 27 -3.19 1.44 -10.61
N ILE A 28 -1.96 1.20 -11.05
CA ILE A 28 -0.78 1.09 -10.18
C ILE A 28 -0.57 2.42 -9.43
N LEU A 29 -0.59 3.55 -10.16
CA LEU A 29 -0.47 4.87 -9.55
C LEU A 29 -1.61 5.16 -8.56
N ALA A 30 -2.85 4.84 -8.92
CA ALA A 30 -4.00 5.02 -8.03
C ALA A 30 -3.87 4.16 -6.77
N ALA A 31 -3.38 2.92 -6.89
CA ALA A 31 -3.15 2.04 -5.74
C ALA A 31 -2.08 2.61 -4.80
N LEU A 32 -0.97 3.16 -5.33
CA LEU A 32 0.06 3.83 -4.54
C LEU A 32 -0.49 5.04 -3.79
N CYS A 33 -1.25 5.91 -4.47
CA CYS A 33 -1.89 7.06 -3.84
C CYS A 33 -2.79 6.62 -2.67
N VAL A 34 -3.62 5.60 -2.88
CA VAL A 34 -4.53 5.09 -1.84
C VAL A 34 -3.76 4.44 -0.69
N ALA A 35 -2.68 3.69 -0.97
CA ALA A 35 -1.83 3.06 0.05
C ALA A 35 -1.27 4.11 1.02
N PHE A 36 -0.79 5.24 0.50
CA PHE A 36 -0.23 6.34 1.28
C PHE A 36 -1.25 7.34 1.85
N GLY A 37 -2.56 7.06 1.67
CA GLY A 37 -3.63 7.84 2.30
C GLY A 37 -4.13 9.03 1.51
N CYS A 38 -3.78 9.17 0.22
CA CYS A 38 -4.47 10.12 -0.66
C CYS A 38 -5.96 9.78 -0.75
N ARG A 39 -6.80 10.80 -0.93
CA ARG A 39 -8.24 10.61 -1.06
C ARG A 39 -8.54 9.97 -2.42
N ALA A 40 -9.49 9.03 -2.46
CA ALA A 40 -9.92 8.38 -3.70
C ALA A 40 -10.24 9.38 -4.82
N LYS A 41 -10.93 10.49 -4.48
CA LYS A 41 -11.29 11.56 -5.41
C LYS A 41 -10.10 12.23 -6.10
N GLU A 42 -8.92 12.22 -5.48
CA GLU A 42 -7.69 12.81 -6.04
C GLU A 42 -6.99 11.87 -7.04
N THR A 43 -7.34 10.58 -7.04
CA THR A 43 -6.73 9.58 -7.93
C THR A 43 -7.25 9.64 -9.38
N GLN A 44 -8.18 10.56 -9.69
CA GLN A 44 -8.85 10.73 -11.00
C GLN A 44 -9.53 9.47 -11.57
N ARG A 45 -9.65 8.39 -10.80
CA ARG A 45 -10.17 7.10 -11.27
C ARG A 45 -11.51 6.74 -10.66
N THR A 46 -11.71 6.99 -9.38
CA THR A 46 -12.92 6.57 -8.66
C THR A 46 -13.29 7.58 -7.59
N SER A 47 -14.60 7.76 -7.36
CA SER A 47 -15.14 8.74 -6.42
C SER A 47 -15.05 8.26 -4.97
N THR A 48 -15.04 6.95 -4.74
CA THR A 48 -14.96 6.35 -3.41
C THR A 48 -13.92 5.23 -3.32
N LEU A 49 -13.41 4.97 -2.10
CA LEU A 49 -12.46 3.88 -1.86
C LEU A 49 -13.08 2.50 -2.15
N LYS A 50 -14.41 2.35 -2.01
CA LYS A 50 -15.13 1.09 -2.24
C LYS A 50 -15.02 0.61 -3.69
N ASP A 51 -14.88 1.54 -4.62
CA ASP A 51 -14.77 1.22 -6.04
C ASP A 51 -13.43 0.54 -6.41
N PHE A 52 -12.45 0.56 -5.49
CA PHE A 52 -11.23 -0.22 -5.59
C PHE A 52 -11.44 -1.70 -5.26
N ILE A 53 -12.55 -2.06 -4.61
CA ILE A 53 -12.93 -3.44 -4.36
C ILE A 53 -13.36 -4.08 -5.69
N LYS A 54 -12.90 -5.30 -5.93
CA LYS A 54 -13.31 -6.06 -7.11
C LYS A 54 -14.80 -6.40 -6.97
N THR A 55 -15.57 -6.26 -8.05
CA THR A 55 -16.98 -6.65 -8.05
C THR A 55 -17.13 -8.11 -7.61
N GLY A 56 -17.92 -8.36 -6.56
CA GLY A 56 -18.09 -9.67 -5.94
C GLY A 56 -17.08 -10.02 -4.84
N ALA A 57 -16.16 -9.12 -4.49
CA ALA A 57 -15.32 -9.22 -3.29
C ALA A 57 -15.84 -8.27 -2.19
N THR A 58 -15.59 -8.61 -0.93
CA THR A 58 -15.98 -7.82 0.25
C THR A 58 -14.91 -6.80 0.64
N ASP A 59 -13.66 -7.09 0.30
CA ASP A 59 -12.49 -6.35 0.73
C ASP A 59 -11.42 -6.29 -0.37
N ALA A 60 -10.59 -5.25 -0.31
CA ALA A 60 -9.37 -5.10 -1.10
C ALA A 60 -8.20 -4.79 -0.17
N VAL A 61 -7.03 -5.36 -0.48
CA VAL A 61 -5.78 -5.11 0.23
C VAL A 61 -4.76 -4.59 -0.75
N ILE A 62 -4.11 -3.49 -0.37
CA ILE A 62 -2.96 -2.92 -1.09
C ILE A 62 -1.77 -3.01 -0.15
N GLN A 63 -0.70 -3.64 -0.59
CA GLN A 63 0.55 -3.76 0.14
C GLN A 63 1.65 -3.07 -0.67
N VAL A 64 2.43 -2.22 -0.01
CA VAL A 64 3.58 -1.53 -0.59
C VAL A 64 4.78 -1.78 0.30
N GLU A 65 5.85 -2.29 -0.29
CA GLU A 65 7.12 -2.53 0.39
C GLU A 65 8.07 -1.37 0.10
N ILE A 66 8.67 -0.84 1.16
CA ILE A 66 9.55 0.33 1.08
C ILE A 66 10.88 -0.05 1.69
N GLN A 67 11.96 0.16 0.94
CA GLN A 67 13.31 -0.06 1.45
C GLN A 67 13.59 0.89 2.62
N ASN A 68 14.09 0.32 3.71
CA ASN A 68 14.32 0.98 4.98
C ASN A 68 15.78 0.81 5.42
N GLU A 69 16.70 1.20 4.53
CA GLU A 69 18.13 1.05 4.69
C GLU A 69 18.85 2.39 4.46
N GLY A 70 20.08 2.49 4.96
CA GLY A 70 20.92 3.68 4.82
C GLY A 70 20.68 4.75 5.90
N GLU A 71 21.30 5.91 5.72
CA GLU A 71 21.33 7.00 6.72
C GLU A 71 19.94 7.57 7.04
N GLY A 72 18.98 7.41 6.12
CA GLY A 72 17.60 7.86 6.26
C GLY A 72 16.61 6.77 6.72
N ALA A 73 17.08 5.61 7.17
CA ALA A 73 16.19 4.53 7.59
C ALA A 73 15.26 4.95 8.75
N PHE A 74 13.97 4.69 8.60
CA PHE A 74 12.94 4.96 9.59
C PHE A 74 12.83 3.80 10.59
N LYS A 75 13.26 4.04 11.83
CA LYS A 75 13.18 3.07 12.94
C LYS A 75 13.60 1.65 12.52
N PRO A 76 14.81 1.45 11.97
CA PRO A 76 15.28 0.16 11.47
C PRO A 76 15.29 -0.94 12.55
N GLU A 77 15.39 -0.57 13.82
CA GLU A 77 15.28 -1.50 14.96
C GLU A 77 13.86 -2.06 15.17
N ILE A 78 12.83 -1.36 14.67
CA ILE A 78 11.43 -1.78 14.78
C ILE A 78 10.98 -2.50 13.52
N TYR A 79 11.29 -1.92 12.35
CA TYR A 79 10.77 -2.42 11.07
C TYR A 79 11.76 -3.28 10.29
N GLY A 80 13.04 -3.25 10.64
CA GLY A 80 14.09 -3.92 9.87
C GLY A 80 14.38 -3.21 8.53
N PRO A 81 14.95 -3.92 7.55
CA PRO A 81 15.42 -3.35 6.28
C PRO A 81 14.29 -2.99 5.29
N VAL A 82 13.05 -3.37 5.58
CA VAL A 82 11.88 -3.11 4.73
C VAL A 82 10.70 -2.76 5.61
N ILE A 83 9.99 -1.68 5.26
CA ILE A 83 8.70 -1.31 5.88
C ILE A 83 7.59 -1.75 4.94
N ILE A 84 6.60 -2.46 5.48
CA ILE A 84 5.44 -2.89 4.73
C ILE A 84 4.26 -1.99 5.09
N VAL A 85 3.76 -1.23 4.12
CA VAL A 85 2.53 -0.44 4.25
C VAL A 85 1.37 -1.26 3.73
N GLU A 86 0.46 -1.66 4.61
CA GLU A 86 -0.76 -2.38 4.25
C GLU A 86 -1.98 -1.47 4.43
N ARG A 87 -2.72 -1.28 3.33
CA ARG A 87 -4.02 -0.60 3.30
C ARG A 87 -5.11 -1.65 3.06
N ARG A 88 -5.97 -1.86 4.04
CA ARG A 88 -7.20 -2.67 3.86
C ARG A 88 -8.39 -1.75 3.63
N ILE A 89 -9.19 -2.09 2.62
CA ILE A 89 -10.38 -1.35 2.22
C ILE A 89 -11.53 -2.34 2.22
N SER A 90 -12.53 -2.10 3.06
CA SER A 90 -13.80 -2.83 3.06
C SER A 90 -14.92 -1.91 2.56
N GLU A 91 -16.13 -2.46 2.42
CA GLU A 91 -17.31 -1.66 2.08
C GLU A 91 -17.63 -0.57 3.12
N SER A 92 -17.23 -0.71 4.37
CA SER A 92 -17.58 0.22 5.45
C SER A 92 -16.40 1.01 6.01
N THR A 93 -15.19 0.46 5.93
CA THR A 93 -14.01 0.97 6.64
C THR A 93 -12.78 0.92 5.76
N SER A 94 -11.81 1.79 6.04
CA SER A 94 -10.46 1.64 5.51
C SER A 94 -9.45 1.81 6.63
N SER A 95 -8.44 0.94 6.68
CA SER A 95 -7.36 1.01 7.65
C SER A 95 -6.01 0.98 6.94
N ALA A 96 -5.03 1.66 7.54
CA ALA A 96 -3.64 1.63 7.10
C ALA A 96 -2.78 1.19 8.28
N THR A 97 -1.91 0.21 8.06
CA THR A 97 -1.01 -0.34 9.07
C THR A 97 0.41 -0.41 8.53
N LEU A 98 1.38 -0.10 9.39
CA LEU A 98 2.79 -0.34 9.11
C LEU A 98 3.17 -1.67 9.76
N LYS A 99 3.86 -2.50 8.99
CA LYS A 99 4.38 -3.80 9.40
C LYS A 99 5.88 -3.83 9.21
N ASP A 100 6.56 -4.63 10.02
CA ASP A 100 7.98 -4.91 9.86
C ASP A 100 8.27 -5.74 8.59
N HIS A 101 9.55 -5.98 8.33
CA HIS A 101 10.02 -6.76 7.20
C HIS A 101 9.54 -8.22 7.19
N GLN A 102 8.96 -8.72 8.28
CA GLN A 102 8.38 -10.06 8.39
C GLN A 102 6.86 -10.04 8.16
N GLY A 103 6.27 -8.87 7.91
CA GLY A 103 4.82 -8.71 7.77
C GLY A 103 4.08 -8.68 9.11
N MET A 104 4.79 -8.55 10.23
CA MET A 104 4.22 -8.50 11.56
C MET A 104 3.95 -7.05 11.96
N LEU A 105 2.89 -6.84 12.74
CA LEU A 105 2.70 -5.54 13.38
C LEU A 105 3.83 -5.36 14.39
N PRO A 106 4.54 -4.23 14.38
CA PRO A 106 5.61 -4.02 15.35
C PRO A 106 5.01 -4.11 16.75
N CYS A 107 5.58 -4.98 17.59
CA CYS A 107 5.27 -5.01 19.01
C CYS A 107 5.85 -3.77 19.69
N VAL A 108 5.27 -2.60 19.43
CA VAL A 108 5.38 -1.46 20.34
C VAL A 108 4.53 -1.81 21.54
N CYS A 109 5.10 -2.59 22.44
CA CYS A 109 4.65 -2.61 23.81
C CYS A 109 4.79 -1.16 24.29
N ALA A 110 3.69 -0.42 24.25
CA ALA A 110 3.58 0.87 24.90
C ALA A 110 3.71 0.59 26.40
N CYS A 111 4.95 0.42 26.87
CA CYS A 111 5.32 0.73 28.24
C CYS A 111 5.01 2.22 28.41
N PHE A 112 3.74 2.52 28.67
CA PHE A 112 3.39 3.59 29.58
C PHE A 112 3.99 3.17 30.93
N GLN A 113 5.29 3.42 31.10
CA GLN A 113 5.83 3.59 32.43
C GLN A 113 5.14 4.83 32.97
N PHE A 114 4.27 4.60 33.96
CA PHE A 114 3.72 5.63 34.82
C PHE A 114 4.82 6.44 35.49
#